data_AF-A0A0P7CEK1-F1
#
_entry.id   AF-A0A0P7CEK1-F1
#
_cell.length_a   1.000
_cell.length_b   1.000
_cell.length_c   1.000
_cell.angle_alpha   90.00
_cell.angle_beta   90.00
_cell.angle_gamma   90.00
#
_symmetry.space_group_name_H-M   'P 1'
#
loop_
_entity.id
_entity.type
_entity.pdbx_description
1 polymer ?
#
loop_
_entity_poly.entity_id
_entity_poly.type
_entity_poly.pdbx_seq_one_letter_code
_entity_poly.pdbx_strand_id
1 'polypeptide(L)'
;MDRPPRLFEGLRLPLVCAPMSYVSTLSLTLACCRAGIVAGWQGGLVRDIDEFARIIDALVEAEEAARSEGRLFAPPAVNLPAGSAMDAGVGARRLDLCAKAKIPIVISSVGDPTEMAGRVHDWGGYLIHDVSTVRHAERAIAAGVDGLMLTCAGAGGLTGRLTPLAFVPKVRSMFDGVILAGGGIATGAGIAGVLALGADLAVMGTRFIATHESGAVAGHKQMIADVGMADIVASDAITGVEANWIRPSIESAVGGSGAPPAAWDRGQRVTLRDGVRAWRDVWSAGQSAGLIDDVPTVAVVVDRLAWEFETATRPEAWRARLP
;
A
#
# COMPACT_ATOMS: atom_id res chain seq x y z
N MET A 1 -3.21 -10.90 -24.95
CA MET A 1 -2.59 -10.06 -23.91
C MET A 1 -3.22 -8.70 -24.06
N ASP A 2 -4.34 -8.48 -23.38
CA ASP A 2 -4.90 -7.13 -23.32
C ASP A 2 -3.92 -6.26 -22.52
N ARG A 3 -3.64 -5.07 -23.05
CA ARG A 3 -2.76 -4.10 -22.38
C ARG A 3 -3.36 -3.75 -21.01
N PRO A 4 -2.52 -3.43 -20.01
CA PRO A 4 -3.03 -2.84 -18.77
C PRO A 4 -3.95 -1.66 -19.12
N PRO A 5 -5.01 -1.41 -18.31
CA PRO A 5 -5.95 -0.33 -18.59
C PRO A 5 -5.23 0.98 -18.90
N ARG A 6 -5.80 1.80 -19.79
CA ARG A 6 -5.27 3.15 -20.10
C ARG A 6 -5.03 4.01 -18.85
N LEU A 7 -5.66 3.64 -17.75
CA LEU A 7 -5.50 4.23 -16.42
C LEU A 7 -4.05 4.30 -15.93
N PHE A 8 -3.18 3.38 -16.36
CA PHE A 8 -1.76 3.40 -15.98
C PHE A 8 -0.84 3.97 -17.08
N GLU A 9 -1.40 4.46 -18.19
CA GLU A 9 -0.63 5.15 -19.22
C GLU A 9 -0.08 6.47 -18.67
N GLY A 10 1.18 6.77 -18.97
CA GLY A 10 1.82 8.03 -18.57
C GLY A 10 2.32 8.08 -17.12
N LEU A 11 2.18 6.99 -16.35
CA LEU A 11 2.88 6.87 -15.07
C LEU A 11 4.40 7.01 -15.28
N ARG A 12 5.04 7.71 -14.35
CA ARG A 12 6.51 7.82 -14.31
C ARG A 12 7.17 6.50 -13.92
N LEU A 13 6.53 5.76 -13.02
CA LEU A 13 6.92 4.42 -12.61
C LEU A 13 5.67 3.55 -12.46
N PRO A 14 5.74 2.23 -12.77
CA PRO A 14 4.70 1.27 -12.48
C PRO A 14 4.67 0.96 -10.97
N LEU A 15 4.24 1.96 -10.19
CA LEU A 15 4.34 1.98 -8.74
C LEU A 15 3.08 2.58 -8.12
N VAL A 16 2.66 1.97 -7.02
CA VAL A 16 1.60 2.44 -6.14
C VAL A 16 2.19 2.74 -4.75
N CYS A 17 1.97 3.93 -4.23
CA CYS A 17 2.11 4.19 -2.80
C CYS A 17 0.92 3.55 -2.08
N ALA A 18 1.17 2.61 -1.17
CA ALA A 18 0.12 1.85 -0.49
C ALA A 18 -0.82 2.77 0.33
N PRO A 19 -2.11 2.43 0.44
CA PRO A 19 -3.00 3.07 1.41
C PRO A 19 -2.63 2.61 2.83
N MET A 20 -2.31 3.55 3.71
CA MET A 20 -1.77 3.27 5.03
C MET A 20 -2.46 4.13 6.10
N SER A 21 -2.98 3.48 7.14
CA SER A 21 -3.61 4.12 8.30
C SER A 21 -2.70 5.14 8.96
N TYR A 22 -3.21 6.36 9.21
CA TYR A 22 -2.49 7.50 9.79
C TYR A 22 -1.33 8.07 8.94
N VAL A 23 -0.90 7.38 7.89
CA VAL A 23 0.25 7.75 7.06
C VAL A 23 -0.19 8.40 5.75
N SER A 24 -1.16 7.79 5.05
CA SER A 24 -1.68 8.30 3.78
C SER A 24 -2.62 9.48 4.01
N THR A 25 -2.04 10.65 4.25
CA THR A 25 -2.73 11.94 4.32
C THR A 25 -2.93 12.53 2.92
N LEU A 26 -3.77 13.56 2.80
CA LEU A 26 -3.91 14.32 1.56
C LEU A 26 -2.55 14.83 1.04
N SER A 27 -1.65 15.26 1.92
CA SER A 27 -0.31 15.72 1.56
C SER A 27 0.53 14.62 0.89
N LEU A 28 0.57 13.42 1.47
CA LEU A 28 1.28 12.29 0.86
C LEU A 28 0.64 11.89 -0.48
N THR A 29 -0.70 11.81 -0.52
CA THR A 29 -1.43 11.43 -1.73
C THR A 29 -1.14 12.39 -2.88
N LEU A 30 -1.27 13.69 -2.65
CA LEU A 30 -0.99 14.72 -3.66
C LEU A 30 0.47 14.71 -4.13
N ALA A 31 1.42 14.49 -3.21
CA ALA A 31 2.84 14.41 -3.55
C ALA A 31 3.14 13.21 -4.47
N CYS A 32 2.56 12.04 -4.18
CA CYS A 32 2.68 10.85 -5.02
C CYS A 32 2.05 11.06 -6.41
N CYS A 33 0.83 11.58 -6.49
CA CYS A 33 0.16 11.88 -7.75
C CYS A 33 1.01 12.81 -8.64
N ARG A 34 1.52 13.91 -8.07
CA ARG A 34 2.38 14.88 -8.77
C ARG A 34 3.73 14.32 -9.16
N ALA A 35 4.26 13.36 -8.40
CA ALA A 35 5.49 12.65 -8.75
C ALA A 35 5.29 11.61 -9.87
N GLY A 36 4.04 11.34 -10.27
CA GLY A 36 3.73 10.46 -11.39
C GLY A 36 3.55 8.99 -11.01
N ILE A 37 3.19 8.69 -9.76
CA ILE A 37 2.89 7.33 -9.29
C ILE A 37 1.48 7.28 -8.69
N VAL A 38 0.82 6.11 -8.75
CA VAL A 38 -0.52 5.94 -8.19
C VAL A 38 -0.47 6.14 -6.67
N ALA A 39 -1.42 6.88 -6.12
CA ALA A 39 -1.42 7.24 -4.70
C ALA A 39 -2.60 6.62 -3.95
N GLY A 40 -2.33 5.61 -3.12
CA GLY A 40 -3.31 5.00 -2.23
C GLY A 40 -3.60 5.86 -1.00
N TRP A 41 -4.84 6.32 -0.88
CA TRP A 41 -5.36 7.02 0.28
C TRP A 41 -6.20 6.11 1.18
N GLN A 42 -5.98 6.15 2.50
CA GLN A 42 -6.72 5.34 3.48
C GLN A 42 -8.07 5.97 3.87
N GLY A 43 -9.01 6.02 2.93
CA GLY A 43 -10.32 6.64 3.13
C GLY A 43 -11.22 5.92 4.15
N GLY A 44 -11.09 4.59 4.28
CA GLY A 44 -11.95 3.75 5.12
C GLY A 44 -11.96 4.10 6.62
N LEU A 45 -10.97 4.86 7.10
CA LEU A 45 -10.87 5.26 8.52
C LEU A 45 -11.51 6.62 8.84
N VAL A 46 -11.88 7.41 7.83
CA VAL A 46 -12.36 8.79 8.00
C VAL A 46 -13.82 8.81 8.44
N ARG A 47 -14.06 8.92 9.75
CA ARG A 47 -15.41 8.78 10.34
C ARG A 47 -16.34 9.93 10.00
N ASP A 48 -15.80 11.14 9.87
CA ASP A 48 -16.54 12.32 9.47
C ASP A 48 -16.72 12.34 7.95
N ILE A 49 -17.97 12.32 7.50
CA ILE A 49 -18.28 12.28 6.07
C ILE A 49 -17.95 13.61 5.38
N ASP A 50 -18.01 14.73 6.09
CA ASP A 50 -17.68 16.05 5.54
C ASP A 50 -16.16 16.19 5.35
N GLU A 51 -15.37 15.62 6.28
CA GLU A 51 -13.92 15.47 6.10
C GLU A 51 -13.59 14.62 4.87
N PHE A 52 -14.28 13.48 4.71
CA PHE A 52 -14.08 12.63 3.54
C PHE A 52 -14.40 13.37 2.24
N ALA A 53 -15.53 14.07 2.18
CA ALA A 53 -15.94 14.87 1.02
C ALA A 53 -14.90 15.92 0.66
N ARG A 54 -14.43 16.71 1.64
CA ARG A 54 -13.39 17.72 1.40
C ARG A 54 -12.09 17.15 0.85
N ILE A 55 -11.70 15.94 1.27
CA ILE A 55 -10.49 15.29 0.75
C ILE A 55 -10.70 14.83 -0.69
N ILE A 56 -11.87 14.25 -1.00
CA ILE A 56 -12.21 13.88 -2.38
C ILE A 56 -12.23 15.11 -3.29
N ASP A 57 -12.88 16.19 -2.88
CA ASP A 57 -12.94 17.43 -3.65
C ASP A 57 -11.52 17.99 -3.88
N ALA A 58 -10.66 18.01 -2.87
CA ALA A 58 -9.28 18.47 -3.01
C ALA A 58 -8.43 17.60 -3.96
N LEU A 59 -8.69 16.29 -4.05
CA LEU A 59 -8.03 15.41 -5.01
C LEU A 59 -8.47 15.72 -6.44
N VAL A 60 -9.77 15.90 -6.66
CA VAL A 60 -10.34 16.27 -7.97
C VAL A 60 -9.81 17.64 -8.41
N GLU A 61 -9.88 18.65 -7.55
CA GLU A 61 -9.37 20.00 -7.85
C GLU A 61 -7.88 19.98 -8.22
N ALA A 62 -7.06 19.18 -7.52
CA ALA A 62 -5.64 19.07 -7.83
C ALA A 62 -5.36 18.39 -9.16
N GLU A 63 -6.14 17.36 -9.52
CA GLU A 63 -6.07 16.69 -10.83
C GLU A 63 -6.47 17.64 -11.95
N GLU A 64 -7.58 18.37 -11.79
CA GLU A 64 -8.05 19.34 -12.77
C GLU A 64 -7.06 20.48 -12.99
N ALA A 65 -6.48 21.00 -11.90
CA ALA A 65 -5.46 22.03 -11.97
C ALA A 65 -4.22 21.52 -12.73
N ALA A 66 -3.69 20.34 -12.39
CA ALA A 66 -2.54 19.77 -13.08
C ALA A 66 -2.82 19.55 -14.57
N ARG A 67 -4.01 19.03 -14.92
CA ARG A 67 -4.46 18.86 -16.30
C ARG A 67 -4.51 20.20 -17.05
N SER A 68 -5.07 21.24 -16.44
CA SER A 68 -5.17 22.58 -17.05
C SER A 68 -3.79 23.21 -17.31
N GLU A 69 -2.80 22.87 -16.50
CA GLU A 69 -1.42 23.35 -16.61
C GLU A 69 -0.54 22.43 -17.48
N GLY A 70 -1.09 21.34 -18.03
CA GLY A 70 -0.33 20.33 -18.78
C GLY A 70 0.72 19.60 -17.94
N ARG A 71 0.52 19.53 -16.62
CA ARG A 71 1.40 18.83 -15.68
C ARG A 71 0.97 17.38 -15.50
N LEU A 72 1.93 16.51 -15.23
CA LEU A 72 1.67 15.12 -14.88
C LEU A 72 0.90 15.04 -13.56
N PHE A 73 -0.12 14.19 -13.54
CA PHE A 73 -0.85 13.83 -12.33
C PHE A 73 -1.31 12.37 -12.45
N ALA A 74 -0.70 11.49 -11.67
CA ALA A 74 -1.09 10.09 -11.62
C ALA A 74 -2.40 9.89 -10.84
N PRO A 75 -3.20 8.86 -11.17
CA PRO A 75 -4.52 8.69 -10.58
C PRO A 75 -4.43 8.42 -9.06
N PRO A 76 -5.31 9.05 -8.26
CA PRO A 76 -5.48 8.66 -6.87
C PRO A 76 -6.26 7.34 -6.78
N ALA A 77 -6.00 6.58 -5.71
CA ALA A 77 -6.72 5.38 -5.36
C ALA A 77 -7.29 5.52 -3.95
N VAL A 78 -8.58 5.19 -3.75
CA VAL A 78 -9.23 5.31 -2.44
C VAL A 78 -9.44 3.92 -1.85
N ASN A 79 -8.85 3.66 -0.68
CA ASN A 79 -9.03 2.39 0.02
C ASN A 79 -10.27 2.40 0.92
N LEU A 80 -11.19 1.47 0.69
CA LEU A 80 -12.42 1.27 1.46
C LEU A 80 -12.60 -0.22 1.79
N PRO A 81 -12.63 -0.63 3.07
CA PRO A 81 -12.80 -2.03 3.43
C PRO A 81 -14.15 -2.58 2.99
N ALA A 82 -14.17 -3.68 2.22
CA ALA A 82 -15.38 -4.20 1.57
C ALA A 82 -16.49 -4.52 2.58
N GLY A 83 -16.12 -5.13 3.72
CA GLY A 83 -17.07 -5.49 4.77
C GLY A 83 -17.76 -4.31 5.46
N SER A 84 -17.23 -3.08 5.32
CA SER A 84 -17.84 -1.86 5.90
C SER A 84 -18.28 -0.84 4.85
N ALA A 85 -17.82 -0.99 3.60
CA ALA A 85 -18.13 -0.06 2.51
C ALA A 85 -19.62 -0.09 2.14
N MET A 86 -20.29 -1.21 2.41
CA MET A 86 -21.71 -1.39 2.15
C MET A 86 -22.60 -1.09 3.36
N ASP A 87 -22.02 -0.75 4.52
CA ASP A 87 -22.80 -0.39 5.69
C ASP A 87 -23.65 0.86 5.39
N ALA A 88 -24.96 0.77 5.64
CA ALA A 88 -25.95 1.82 5.36
C ALA A 88 -25.69 3.18 6.04
N GLY A 89 -24.69 3.26 6.91
CA GLY A 89 -24.25 4.48 7.58
C GLY A 89 -23.19 5.26 6.78
N VAL A 90 -21.98 5.36 7.35
CA VAL A 90 -20.89 6.15 6.74
C VAL A 90 -20.29 5.44 5.53
N GLY A 91 -20.25 4.10 5.52
CA GLY A 91 -19.68 3.30 4.44
C GLY A 91 -20.28 3.60 3.07
N ALA A 92 -21.60 3.39 2.93
CA ALA A 92 -22.30 3.61 1.67
C ALA A 92 -22.15 5.05 1.16
N ARG A 93 -22.19 6.04 2.07
CA ARG A 93 -22.01 7.46 1.72
C ARG A 93 -20.62 7.78 1.20
N ARG A 94 -19.57 7.15 1.73
CA ARG A 94 -18.21 7.31 1.16
C ARG A 94 -18.15 6.78 -0.27
N LEU A 95 -18.83 5.66 -0.54
CA LEU A 95 -18.89 5.10 -1.89
C LEU A 95 -19.70 6.00 -2.84
N ASP A 96 -20.80 6.60 -2.38
CA ASP A 96 -21.57 7.59 -3.14
C ASP A 96 -20.72 8.81 -3.51
N LEU A 97 -19.90 9.31 -2.58
CA LEU A 97 -18.98 10.42 -2.83
C LEU A 97 -17.91 10.03 -3.85
N CYS A 98 -17.35 8.82 -3.77
CA CYS A 98 -16.41 8.31 -4.77
C CYS A 98 -17.05 8.21 -6.15
N ALA A 99 -18.30 7.73 -6.23
CA ALA A 99 -19.06 7.63 -7.47
C ALA A 99 -19.35 9.02 -8.08
N LYS A 100 -19.77 9.98 -7.25
CA LYS A 100 -20.02 11.37 -7.68
C LYS A 100 -18.76 12.02 -8.25
N ALA A 101 -17.62 11.80 -7.61
CA ALA A 101 -16.31 12.30 -8.06
C ALA A 101 -15.68 11.44 -9.17
N LYS A 102 -16.30 10.30 -9.54
CA LYS A 102 -15.77 9.32 -10.49
C LYS A 102 -14.32 8.91 -10.19
N ILE A 103 -14.05 8.59 -8.92
CA ILE A 103 -12.74 8.12 -8.49
C ILE A 103 -12.33 6.92 -9.36
N PRO A 104 -11.14 6.97 -10.00
CA PRO A 104 -10.79 5.99 -11.03
C PRO A 104 -10.39 4.64 -10.44
N ILE A 105 -9.78 4.62 -9.25
CA ILE A 105 -9.32 3.40 -8.59
C ILE A 105 -9.91 3.36 -7.18
N VAL A 106 -10.63 2.27 -6.89
CA VAL A 106 -11.00 1.91 -5.52
C VAL A 106 -10.20 0.67 -5.14
N ILE A 107 -9.47 0.76 -4.03
CA ILE A 107 -8.83 -0.39 -3.42
C ILE A 107 -9.79 -0.90 -2.34
N SER A 108 -10.02 -2.20 -2.29
CA SER A 108 -10.78 -2.82 -1.20
C SER A 108 -9.95 -3.84 -0.48
N SER A 109 -10.20 -3.98 0.82
CA SER A 109 -9.55 -4.95 1.70
C SER A 109 -10.60 -5.52 2.64
N VAL A 110 -10.41 -6.74 3.17
CA VAL A 110 -11.26 -7.32 4.22
C VAL A 110 -12.75 -7.39 3.89
N GLY A 111 -13.28 -8.60 3.70
CA GLY A 111 -14.70 -8.84 3.41
C GLY A 111 -14.93 -9.29 1.97
N ASP A 112 -16.19 -9.36 1.56
CA ASP A 112 -16.60 -9.80 0.22
C ASP A 112 -16.74 -8.58 -0.71
N PRO A 113 -15.95 -8.47 -1.80
CA PRO A 113 -15.99 -7.33 -2.70
C PRO A 113 -17.12 -7.38 -3.75
N THR A 114 -17.95 -8.43 -3.79
CA THR A 114 -18.91 -8.66 -4.90
C THR A 114 -19.85 -7.48 -5.15
N GLU A 115 -20.51 -6.98 -4.11
CA GLU A 115 -21.43 -5.84 -4.26
C GLU A 115 -20.69 -4.55 -4.59
N MET A 116 -19.50 -4.37 -4.00
CA MET A 116 -18.66 -3.22 -4.23
C MET A 116 -18.14 -3.17 -5.68
N ALA A 117 -17.85 -4.31 -6.30
CA ALA A 117 -17.43 -4.41 -7.69
C ALA A 117 -18.50 -3.83 -8.62
N GLY A 118 -19.75 -4.31 -8.49
CA GLY A 118 -20.87 -3.81 -9.28
C GLY A 118 -21.05 -2.30 -9.15
N ARG A 119 -21.03 -1.79 -7.90
CA ARG A 119 -21.14 -0.35 -7.67
C ARG A 119 -20.01 0.45 -8.33
N VAL A 120 -18.76 0.00 -8.20
CA VAL A 120 -17.58 0.67 -8.79
C VAL A 120 -17.65 0.69 -10.31
N HIS A 121 -18.14 -0.39 -10.91
CA HIS A 121 -18.35 -0.48 -12.36
C HIS A 121 -19.42 0.49 -12.87
N ASP A 122 -20.46 0.80 -12.09
CA ASP A 122 -21.54 1.70 -12.50
C ASP A 122 -21.05 3.11 -12.89
N TRP A 123 -19.95 3.60 -12.29
CA TRP A 123 -19.33 4.88 -12.69
C TRP A 123 -18.08 4.73 -13.57
N GLY A 124 -17.73 3.50 -13.95
CA GLY A 124 -16.57 3.17 -14.78
C GLY A 124 -15.24 3.17 -14.03
N GLY A 125 -15.26 3.06 -12.70
CA GLY A 125 -14.05 2.88 -11.89
C GLY A 125 -13.51 1.45 -11.94
N TYR A 126 -12.30 1.28 -11.43
CA TYR A 126 -11.65 -0.02 -11.27
C TYR A 126 -11.62 -0.43 -9.80
N LEU A 127 -12.07 -1.63 -9.48
CA LEU A 127 -11.95 -2.22 -8.16
C LEU A 127 -10.74 -3.16 -8.10
N ILE A 128 -9.77 -2.82 -7.24
CA ILE A 128 -8.61 -3.66 -6.94
C ILE A 128 -8.77 -4.23 -5.54
N HIS A 129 -8.80 -5.55 -5.39
CA HIS A 129 -8.97 -6.19 -4.07
C HIS A 129 -7.65 -6.71 -3.49
N ASP A 130 -7.37 -6.35 -2.23
CA ASP A 130 -6.22 -6.80 -1.47
C ASP A 130 -6.36 -8.26 -1.04
N VAL A 131 -5.38 -9.08 -1.40
CA VAL A 131 -5.35 -10.51 -1.13
C VAL A 131 -3.96 -10.96 -0.66
N SER A 132 -3.95 -11.85 0.33
CA SER A 132 -2.72 -12.40 0.92
C SER A 132 -2.57 -13.92 0.73
N THR A 133 -3.55 -14.57 0.10
CA THR A 133 -3.56 -16.02 -0.16
C THR A 133 -4.15 -16.33 -1.54
N VAL A 134 -3.82 -17.50 -2.10
CA VAL A 134 -4.38 -17.97 -3.38
C VAL A 134 -5.90 -18.11 -3.30
N ARG A 135 -6.44 -18.62 -2.18
CA ARG A 135 -7.90 -18.73 -1.97
C ARG A 135 -8.59 -17.37 -1.95
N HIS A 136 -7.95 -16.34 -1.37
CA HIS A 136 -8.49 -14.98 -1.41
C HIS A 136 -8.49 -14.44 -2.84
N ALA A 137 -7.43 -14.68 -3.61
CA ALA A 137 -7.36 -14.31 -5.02
C ALA A 137 -8.48 -14.99 -5.83
N GLU A 138 -8.66 -16.31 -5.71
CA GLU A 138 -9.74 -17.05 -6.40
C GLU A 138 -11.12 -16.49 -6.09
N ARG A 139 -11.40 -16.16 -4.83
CA ARG A 139 -12.69 -15.57 -4.42
C ARG A 139 -12.89 -14.17 -4.97
N ALA A 140 -11.84 -13.34 -4.96
CA ALA A 140 -11.92 -11.98 -5.49
C ALA A 140 -12.11 -12.00 -7.02
N ILE A 141 -11.44 -12.89 -7.74
CA ILE A 141 -11.64 -13.10 -9.19
C ILE A 141 -13.09 -13.50 -9.47
N ALA A 142 -13.64 -14.45 -8.71
CA ALA A 142 -15.03 -14.88 -8.85
C ALA A 142 -16.04 -13.76 -8.53
N ALA A 143 -15.66 -12.80 -7.69
CA ALA A 143 -16.45 -11.60 -7.37
C ALA A 143 -16.40 -10.53 -8.48
N GLY A 144 -15.60 -10.72 -9.53
CA GLY A 144 -15.56 -9.82 -10.70
C GLY A 144 -14.72 -8.57 -10.51
N VAL A 145 -13.69 -8.61 -9.65
CA VAL A 145 -12.77 -7.47 -9.48
C VAL A 145 -11.88 -7.27 -10.71
N ASP A 146 -11.50 -6.03 -11.00
CA ASP A 146 -10.64 -5.68 -12.15
C ASP A 146 -9.16 -5.93 -11.87
N GLY A 147 -8.78 -5.95 -10.59
CA GLY A 147 -7.42 -6.16 -10.16
C GLY A 147 -7.28 -6.79 -8.79
N LEU A 148 -6.06 -7.27 -8.52
CA LEU A 148 -5.65 -7.84 -7.25
C LEU A 148 -4.42 -7.11 -6.75
N MET A 149 -4.44 -6.69 -5.48
CA MET A 149 -3.24 -6.25 -4.78
C MET A 149 -2.72 -7.42 -3.94
N LEU A 150 -1.58 -7.98 -4.34
CA LEU A 150 -0.96 -9.12 -3.68
C LEU A 150 -0.08 -8.64 -2.52
N THR A 151 -0.63 -8.70 -1.31
CA THR A 151 0.12 -8.44 -0.08
C THR A 151 0.96 -9.68 0.25
N CYS A 152 2.23 -9.64 -0.17
CA CYS A 152 3.19 -10.73 -0.05
C CYS A 152 3.97 -10.68 1.29
N ALA A 153 4.76 -11.72 1.53
CA ALA A 153 5.70 -11.79 2.64
C ALA A 153 6.62 -10.57 2.66
N GLY A 154 6.81 -10.01 3.86
CA GLY A 154 7.64 -8.82 4.08
C GLY A 154 6.90 -7.49 3.94
N ALA A 155 5.59 -7.49 3.66
CA ALA A 155 4.75 -6.28 3.72
C ALA A 155 4.63 -5.78 5.18
N GLY A 156 4.55 -4.46 5.37
CA GLY A 156 4.38 -3.84 6.69
C GLY A 156 2.92 -3.81 7.13
N GLY A 157 2.66 -3.88 8.44
CA GLY A 157 1.31 -4.03 8.95
C GLY A 157 0.75 -5.41 8.62
N LEU A 158 -0.54 -5.52 8.31
CA LEU A 158 -1.13 -6.80 7.89
C LEU A 158 -0.32 -7.39 6.73
N THR A 159 0.17 -8.62 6.91
CA THR A 159 1.19 -9.19 6.02
C THR A 159 0.78 -10.56 5.50
N GLY A 160 1.22 -10.89 4.28
CA GLY A 160 1.08 -12.22 3.72
C GLY A 160 2.25 -13.13 4.11
N ARG A 161 2.10 -14.43 3.84
CA ARG A 161 3.18 -15.42 4.05
C ARG A 161 3.81 -15.91 2.75
N LEU A 162 3.13 -15.70 1.62
CA LEU A 162 3.61 -16.15 0.32
C LEU A 162 4.63 -15.15 -0.23
N THR A 163 5.75 -15.65 -0.74
CA THR A 163 6.77 -14.81 -1.37
C THR A 163 6.25 -14.25 -2.69
N PRO A 164 6.67 -13.05 -3.11
CA PRO A 164 6.28 -12.51 -4.41
C PRO A 164 6.74 -13.43 -5.56
N LEU A 165 7.92 -14.07 -5.41
CA LEU A 165 8.49 -15.02 -6.38
C LEU A 165 7.57 -16.18 -6.73
N ALA A 166 6.75 -16.65 -5.78
CA ALA A 166 5.80 -17.74 -6.01
C ALA A 166 4.37 -17.23 -6.21
N PHE A 167 3.96 -16.20 -5.45
CA PHE A 167 2.57 -15.76 -5.42
C PHE A 167 2.17 -15.04 -6.71
N VAL A 168 3.01 -14.12 -7.20
CA VAL A 168 2.74 -13.35 -8.42
C VAL A 168 2.53 -14.27 -9.64
N PRO A 169 3.46 -15.18 -10.01
CA PRO A 169 3.25 -16.03 -11.18
C PRO A 169 2.09 -17.00 -11.00
N LYS A 170 1.83 -17.48 -9.77
CA LYS A 170 0.68 -18.33 -9.49
C LYS A 170 -0.64 -17.59 -9.76
N VAL A 171 -0.80 -16.36 -9.29
CA VAL A 171 -2.00 -15.55 -9.57
C VAL A 171 -2.09 -15.20 -11.05
N ARG A 172 -0.98 -14.81 -11.68
CA ARG A 172 -0.96 -14.51 -13.11
C ARG A 172 -1.42 -15.68 -13.97
N SER A 173 -1.14 -16.92 -13.59
CA SER A 173 -1.59 -18.11 -14.33
C SER A 173 -3.11 -18.34 -14.35
N MET A 174 -3.86 -17.66 -13.48
CA MET A 174 -5.31 -17.87 -13.30
C MET A 174 -6.13 -16.57 -13.38
N PHE A 175 -5.47 -15.44 -13.62
CA PHE A 175 -6.11 -14.14 -13.71
C PHE A 175 -5.46 -13.39 -14.87
N ASP A 176 -6.24 -12.59 -15.60
CA ASP A 176 -5.79 -11.72 -16.70
C ASP A 176 -5.92 -10.21 -16.37
N GLY A 177 -6.58 -9.86 -15.26
CA GLY A 177 -6.71 -8.47 -14.81
C GLY A 177 -5.42 -7.91 -14.18
N VAL A 178 -5.55 -6.73 -13.55
CA VAL A 178 -4.40 -5.97 -13.03
C VAL A 178 -3.83 -6.63 -11.78
N ILE A 179 -2.52 -6.84 -11.74
CA ILE A 179 -1.82 -7.38 -10.56
C ILE A 179 -0.90 -6.30 -9.98
N LEU A 180 -1.21 -5.84 -8.77
CA LEU A 180 -0.28 -5.07 -7.96
C LEU A 180 0.46 -6.04 -7.01
N ALA A 181 1.75 -5.86 -6.78
CA ALA A 181 2.51 -6.71 -5.86
C ALA A 181 3.28 -5.88 -4.84
N GLY A 182 3.04 -6.14 -3.55
CA GLY A 182 3.71 -5.47 -2.43
C GLY A 182 4.30 -6.45 -1.43
N GLY A 183 5.37 -6.04 -0.76
CA GLY A 183 6.03 -6.83 0.29
C GLY A 183 7.55 -6.85 0.11
N GLY A 184 8.28 -6.21 1.03
CA GLY A 184 9.75 -6.15 0.97
C GLY A 184 10.34 -5.30 -0.16
N ILE A 185 9.54 -4.47 -0.84
CA ILE A 185 9.98 -3.62 -1.96
C ILE A 185 10.28 -2.20 -1.45
N ALA A 186 11.46 -1.67 -1.78
CA ALA A 186 11.84 -0.26 -1.53
C ALA A 186 12.81 0.35 -2.57
N THR A 187 13.15 -0.39 -3.63
CA THR A 187 14.11 0.03 -4.67
C THR A 187 13.53 -0.15 -6.07
N GLY A 188 14.08 0.55 -7.06
CA GLY A 188 13.69 0.43 -8.46
C GLY A 188 13.98 -0.95 -9.04
N ALA A 189 15.05 -1.63 -8.58
CA ALA A 189 15.30 -3.03 -8.93
C ALA A 189 14.19 -3.96 -8.40
N GLY A 190 13.65 -3.67 -7.21
CA GLY A 190 12.49 -4.40 -6.67
C GLY A 190 11.24 -4.22 -7.52
N ILE A 191 11.01 -3.01 -8.06
CA ILE A 191 9.94 -2.75 -9.04
C ILE A 191 10.13 -3.64 -10.27
N ALA A 192 11.31 -3.59 -10.91
CA ALA A 192 11.61 -4.41 -12.09
C ALA A 192 11.43 -5.91 -11.82
N GLY A 193 11.83 -6.38 -10.63
CA GLY A 193 11.70 -7.76 -10.21
C GLY A 193 10.26 -8.26 -10.21
N VAL A 194 9.32 -7.52 -9.60
CA VAL A 194 7.92 -7.96 -9.56
C VAL A 194 7.23 -7.88 -10.91
N LEU A 195 7.61 -6.92 -11.77
CA LEU A 195 7.10 -6.88 -13.14
C LEU A 195 7.56 -8.10 -13.95
N ALA A 196 8.83 -8.51 -13.79
CA ALA A 196 9.36 -9.70 -14.46
C ALA A 196 8.64 -10.99 -14.01
N LEU A 197 8.07 -11.01 -12.80
CA LEU A 197 7.26 -12.12 -12.29
C LEU A 197 5.81 -12.13 -12.85
N GLY A 198 5.38 -11.05 -13.49
CA GLY A 198 4.04 -10.91 -14.07
C GLY A 198 3.10 -9.96 -13.32
N ALA A 199 3.59 -9.15 -12.38
CA ALA A 199 2.82 -8.03 -11.85
C ALA A 199 2.79 -6.86 -12.86
N ASP A 200 1.78 -6.01 -12.76
CA ASP A 200 1.63 -4.80 -13.57
C ASP A 200 2.19 -3.56 -12.86
N LEU A 201 2.10 -3.52 -11.52
CA LEU A 201 2.68 -2.47 -10.69
C LEU A 201 3.26 -3.03 -9.38
N ALA A 202 4.32 -2.40 -8.89
CA ALA A 202 4.81 -2.61 -7.53
C ALA A 202 3.98 -1.80 -6.52
N VAL A 203 3.94 -2.26 -5.27
CA VAL A 203 3.32 -1.53 -4.15
C VAL A 203 4.36 -1.32 -3.05
N MET A 204 4.53 -0.08 -2.62
CA MET A 204 5.42 0.28 -1.51
C MET A 204 4.63 1.02 -0.43
N GLY A 205 4.72 0.54 0.82
CA GLY A 205 4.22 1.26 1.99
C GLY A 205 5.37 1.88 2.78
N THR A 206 6.20 1.03 3.37
CA THR A 206 7.29 1.43 4.30
C THR A 206 8.22 2.50 3.75
N ARG A 207 8.60 2.45 2.46
CA ARG A 207 9.42 3.48 1.81
C ARG A 207 8.77 4.86 1.85
N PHE A 208 7.45 4.93 1.69
CA PHE A 208 6.70 6.19 1.70
C PHE A 208 6.31 6.64 3.11
N ILE A 209 6.28 5.75 4.12
CA ILE A 209 6.19 6.18 5.53
C ILE A 209 7.36 7.11 5.86
N ALA A 210 8.58 6.72 5.47
CA ALA A 210 9.82 7.48 5.63
C ALA A 210 9.98 8.59 4.57
N THR A 211 9.00 9.51 4.52
CA THR A 211 9.04 10.72 3.68
C THR A 211 8.52 11.95 4.43
N HIS A 212 8.88 13.16 4.00
CA HIS A 212 8.40 14.39 4.64
C HIS A 212 6.87 14.54 4.59
N GLU A 213 6.24 14.18 3.47
CA GLU A 213 4.82 14.38 3.19
C GLU A 213 3.90 13.38 3.91
N SER A 214 4.47 12.25 4.37
CA SER A 214 3.79 11.24 5.18
C SER A 214 3.16 11.83 6.44
N GLY A 215 1.95 11.37 6.79
CA GLY A 215 1.26 11.72 8.03
C GLY A 215 1.82 11.06 9.29
N ALA A 216 2.77 10.13 9.15
CA ALA A 216 3.39 9.46 10.29
C ALA A 216 4.06 10.48 11.23
N VAL A 217 4.07 10.18 12.54
CA VAL A 217 4.83 11.00 13.49
C VAL A 217 6.33 10.93 13.19
N ALA A 218 7.07 12.00 13.46
CA ALA A 218 8.50 12.10 13.11
C ALA A 218 9.33 10.91 13.61
N GLY A 219 9.04 10.44 14.83
CA GLY A 219 9.70 9.26 15.39
C GLY A 219 9.47 7.98 14.58
N HIS A 220 8.28 7.78 14.00
CA HIS A 220 8.00 6.60 13.16
C HIS A 220 8.78 6.66 11.85
N LYS A 221 8.84 7.83 11.22
CA LYS A 221 9.61 8.04 9.99
C LYS A 221 11.10 7.77 10.22
N GLN A 222 11.65 8.36 11.27
CA GLN A 222 13.07 8.23 11.61
C GLN A 222 13.41 6.79 12.01
N MET A 223 12.56 6.14 12.82
CA MET A 223 12.79 4.75 13.22
C MET A 223 12.86 3.80 12.03
N ILE A 224 12.14 4.04 10.93
CA ILE A 224 12.28 3.22 9.71
C ILE A 224 13.68 3.36 9.09
N ALA A 225 14.28 4.55 9.13
CA ALA A 225 15.64 4.78 8.64
C ALA A 225 16.73 4.21 9.58
N ASP A 226 16.40 4.03 10.86
CA ASP A 226 17.36 3.60 11.88
C ASP A 226 17.39 2.07 12.08
N VAL A 227 16.35 1.34 11.67
CA VAL A 227 16.19 -0.10 11.95
C VAL A 227 16.54 -0.99 10.77
N GLY A 228 16.99 -2.21 11.06
CA GLY A 228 17.27 -3.23 10.05
C GLY A 228 16.12 -4.21 9.82
N MET A 229 16.29 -5.10 8.84
CA MET A 229 15.36 -6.22 8.57
C MET A 229 15.10 -7.11 9.81
N ALA A 230 16.11 -7.30 10.66
CA ALA A 230 16.02 -8.14 11.88
C ALA A 230 15.13 -7.53 12.97
N ASP A 231 14.86 -6.23 12.89
CA ASP A 231 13.99 -5.51 13.82
C ASP A 231 12.51 -5.59 13.41
N ILE A 232 12.20 -6.18 12.26
CA ILE A 232 10.82 -6.38 11.81
C ILE A 232 10.29 -7.70 12.32
N VAL A 233 9.24 -7.64 13.14
CA VAL A 233 8.66 -8.79 13.84
C VAL A 233 7.25 -9.07 13.34
N ALA A 234 7.03 -10.28 12.82
CA ALA A 234 5.70 -10.79 12.48
C ALA A 234 4.99 -11.29 13.74
N SER A 235 3.90 -10.65 14.12
CA SER A 235 3.16 -10.97 15.34
C SER A 235 1.67 -10.64 15.24
N ASP A 236 0.83 -11.52 15.80
CA ASP A 236 -0.58 -11.25 16.08
C ASP A 236 -0.82 -10.79 17.54
N ALA A 237 0.25 -10.72 18.36
CA ALA A 237 0.18 -10.43 19.78
C ALA A 237 -0.44 -9.05 20.11
N ILE A 238 -0.25 -8.08 19.19
CA ILE A 238 -0.64 -6.68 19.36
C ILE A 238 -2.14 -6.49 19.09
N THR A 239 -2.64 -7.03 17.97
CA THR A 239 -4.01 -6.75 17.45
C THR A 239 -4.89 -7.99 17.33
N GLY A 240 -4.33 -9.18 17.47
CA GLY A 240 -5.01 -10.47 17.26
C GLY A 240 -4.99 -10.90 15.80
N VAL A 241 -4.39 -10.08 14.93
CA VAL A 241 -4.22 -10.35 13.51
C VAL A 241 -2.74 -10.21 13.18
N GLU A 242 -2.22 -11.17 12.43
CA GLU A 242 -0.82 -11.21 12.03
C GLU A 242 -0.41 -9.94 11.27
N ALA A 243 0.59 -9.25 11.80
CA ALA A 243 1.16 -8.06 11.20
C ALA A 243 2.67 -7.96 11.46
N ASN A 244 3.38 -7.27 10.57
CA ASN A 244 4.78 -6.89 10.78
C ASN A 244 4.88 -5.55 11.52
N TRP A 245 5.62 -5.58 12.63
CA TRP A 245 5.83 -4.48 13.55
C TRP A 245 7.32 -4.13 13.68
N ILE A 246 7.61 -2.90 14.09
CA ILE A 246 8.98 -2.47 14.40
C ILE A 246 9.28 -2.81 15.86
N ARG A 247 10.25 -3.70 16.12
CA ARG A 247 10.64 -4.18 17.46
C ARG A 247 10.84 -3.05 18.49
N PRO A 248 11.68 -2.03 18.23
CA PRO A 248 11.86 -0.92 19.19
C PRO A 248 10.55 -0.21 19.58
N SER A 249 9.57 -0.13 18.67
CA SER A 249 8.27 0.47 18.99
C SER A 249 7.42 -0.41 19.92
N ILE A 250 7.52 -1.74 19.78
CA ILE A 250 6.87 -2.69 20.69
C ILE A 250 7.51 -2.60 22.08
N GLU A 251 8.85 -2.60 22.16
CA GLU A 251 9.61 -2.51 23.40
C GLU A 251 9.26 -1.24 24.18
N SER A 252 9.18 -0.11 23.46
CA SER A 252 8.67 1.13 24.02
C SER A 252 7.24 0.94 24.50
N ALA A 253 6.33 0.44 23.68
CA ALA A 253 4.92 0.30 24.02
C ALA A 253 4.61 -0.56 25.26
N VAL A 254 5.41 -1.60 25.53
CA VAL A 254 5.25 -2.48 26.71
C VAL A 254 5.98 -1.99 27.96
N GLY A 255 6.84 -0.96 27.85
CA GLY A 255 7.40 -0.26 29.01
C GLY A 255 8.82 -0.61 29.42
N GLY A 256 9.67 -1.06 28.49
CA GLY A 256 11.11 -1.25 28.76
C GLY A 256 11.47 -2.34 29.78
N SER A 257 10.49 -3.00 30.39
CA SER A 257 10.70 -4.12 31.34
C SER A 257 10.92 -5.48 30.66
N GLY A 258 11.23 -5.50 29.36
CA GLY A 258 11.69 -6.71 28.69
C GLY A 258 10.67 -7.84 28.69
N ALA A 259 9.47 -7.61 28.12
CA ALA A 259 8.71 -8.74 27.61
C ALA A 259 9.68 -9.52 26.69
N PRO A 260 9.99 -10.79 26.98
CA PRO A 260 10.98 -11.52 26.19
C PRO A 260 10.51 -11.52 24.73
N PRO A 261 11.40 -11.51 23.73
CA PRO A 261 10.99 -11.59 22.33
C PRO A 261 9.97 -12.71 22.04
N ALA A 262 10.01 -13.79 22.83
CA ALA A 262 9.03 -14.89 22.80
C ALA A 262 7.59 -14.47 23.13
N ALA A 263 7.37 -13.41 23.92
CA ALA A 263 6.04 -12.86 24.18
C ALA A 263 5.45 -12.13 22.95
N TRP A 264 6.25 -11.90 21.92
CA TRP A 264 5.79 -11.37 20.64
C TRP A 264 5.54 -12.49 19.63
N ASP A 265 5.71 -13.75 20.03
CA ASP A 265 5.38 -14.89 19.19
C ASP A 265 3.86 -15.00 18.99
N ARG A 266 3.50 -15.66 17.89
CA ARG A 266 2.11 -15.83 17.49
C ARG A 266 1.28 -16.57 18.54
N GLY A 267 0.09 -16.07 18.83
CA GLY A 267 -0.88 -16.65 19.74
C GLY A 267 -0.76 -16.21 21.19
N GLN A 268 0.23 -15.38 21.55
CA GLN A 268 0.34 -14.78 22.89
C GLN A 268 0.01 -13.29 22.84
N ARG A 269 -1.01 -12.86 23.58
CA ARG A 269 -1.37 -11.43 23.66
C ARG A 269 -0.37 -10.68 24.52
N VAL A 270 0.09 -9.52 24.04
CA VAL A 270 0.86 -8.59 24.87
C VAL A 270 -0.03 -7.54 25.51
N THR A 271 0.34 -7.14 26.73
CA THR A 271 -0.28 -6.02 27.44
C THR A 271 0.50 -4.74 27.12
N LEU A 272 -0.17 -3.79 26.48
CA LEU A 272 0.40 -2.46 26.21
C LEU A 272 0.27 -1.58 27.47
N ARG A 273 1.19 -0.62 27.64
CA ARG A 273 1.07 0.39 28.71
C ARG A 273 -0.24 1.17 28.60
N ASP A 274 -0.73 1.68 29.73
CA ASP A 274 -1.93 2.49 29.76
C ASP A 274 -1.85 3.68 28.79
N GLY A 275 -2.90 3.86 28.00
CA GLY A 275 -2.99 4.92 27.01
C GLY A 275 -2.25 4.67 25.70
N VAL A 276 -1.46 3.59 25.57
CA VAL A 276 -0.82 3.17 24.31
C VAL A 276 -1.83 2.43 23.43
N ARG A 277 -1.84 2.73 22.13
CA ARG A 277 -2.72 2.11 21.14
C ARG A 277 -1.93 1.53 19.98
N ALA A 278 -2.34 0.34 19.54
CA ALA A 278 -1.85 -0.27 18.30
C ALA A 278 -2.03 0.69 17.11
N TRP A 279 -1.13 0.61 16.13
CA TRP A 279 -1.08 1.45 14.92
C TRP A 279 -0.77 2.93 15.13
N ARG A 280 -1.11 3.51 16.30
CA ARG A 280 -0.77 4.89 16.66
C ARG A 280 0.60 4.98 17.34
N ASP A 281 0.82 4.14 18.34
CA ASP A 281 2.02 4.19 19.20
C ASP A 281 2.90 2.95 19.03
N VAL A 282 2.33 1.84 18.58
CA VAL A 282 3.08 0.67 18.09
C VAL A 282 3.13 0.75 16.58
N TRP A 283 4.35 0.88 16.05
CA TRP A 283 4.56 1.21 14.65
C TRP A 283 4.83 -0.04 13.82
N SER A 284 4.34 0.01 12.59
CA SER A 284 4.52 -1.06 11.62
C SER A 284 5.47 -0.64 10.51
N ALA A 285 6.20 -1.62 9.99
CA ALA A 285 7.03 -1.51 8.80
C ALA A 285 7.19 -2.90 8.19
N GLY A 286 7.48 -2.95 6.90
CA GLY A 286 7.83 -4.18 6.20
C GLY A 286 9.32 -4.44 6.30
N GLN A 287 9.72 -5.62 5.85
CA GLN A 287 11.13 -6.03 5.80
C GLN A 287 11.98 -5.10 4.90
N SER A 288 11.34 -4.32 4.03
CA SER A 288 12.06 -3.30 3.25
C SER A 288 12.65 -2.16 4.08
N ALA A 289 12.35 -2.06 5.38
CA ALA A 289 13.01 -1.11 6.29
C ALA A 289 14.55 -1.20 6.21
N GLY A 290 15.13 -2.40 6.09
CA GLY A 290 16.59 -2.55 5.96
C GLY A 290 17.18 -2.07 4.63
N LEU A 291 16.38 -1.48 3.73
CA LEU A 291 16.82 -0.84 2.48
C LEU A 291 16.56 0.68 2.51
N ILE A 292 16.21 1.23 3.67
CA ILE A 292 15.79 2.61 3.86
C ILE A 292 16.67 3.22 4.95
N ASP A 293 17.44 4.25 4.60
CA ASP A 293 18.43 4.90 5.46
C ASP A 293 18.23 6.42 5.59
N ASP A 294 17.15 6.94 5.02
CA ASP A 294 16.86 8.37 4.94
C ASP A 294 15.35 8.69 4.99
N VAL A 295 15.02 9.97 5.20
CA VAL A 295 13.63 10.49 5.20
C VAL A 295 13.52 11.68 4.24
N PRO A 296 13.62 11.48 2.91
CA PRO A 296 13.59 12.55 1.93
C PRO A 296 12.15 12.94 1.54
N THR A 297 11.97 13.83 0.56
CA THR A 297 10.65 14.12 -0.02
C THR A 297 10.22 13.01 -0.97
N VAL A 298 8.91 12.88 -1.23
CA VAL A 298 8.37 11.94 -2.22
C VAL A 298 9.01 12.13 -3.60
N ALA A 299 9.22 13.39 -4.01
CA ALA A 299 9.86 13.70 -5.29
C ALA A 299 11.27 13.07 -5.38
N VAL A 300 12.09 13.22 -4.35
CA VAL A 300 13.44 12.65 -4.30
C VAL A 300 13.41 11.12 -4.29
N VAL A 301 12.46 10.50 -3.55
CA VAL A 301 12.29 9.04 -3.57
C VAL A 301 11.97 8.57 -4.99
N VAL A 302 10.99 9.19 -5.65
CA VAL A 302 10.56 8.78 -6.99
C VAL A 302 11.65 9.01 -8.03
N ASP A 303 12.41 10.09 -7.94
CA ASP A 303 13.59 10.33 -8.79
C ASP A 303 14.62 9.21 -8.66
N ARG A 304 14.95 8.82 -7.41
CA ARG A 304 15.89 7.72 -7.13
C ARG A 304 15.37 6.39 -7.67
N LEU A 305 14.11 6.06 -7.38
CA LEU A 305 13.48 4.82 -7.85
C LEU A 305 13.44 4.73 -9.38
N ALA A 306 13.19 5.84 -10.08
CA ALA A 306 13.17 5.88 -11.53
C ALA A 306 14.56 5.54 -12.10
N TRP A 307 15.60 6.17 -11.59
CA TRP A 307 16.97 5.88 -12.00
C TRP A 307 17.38 4.43 -11.72
N GLU A 308 17.04 3.90 -10.53
CA GLU A 308 17.31 2.50 -10.17
C GLU A 308 16.56 1.51 -11.09
N PHE A 309 15.29 1.81 -11.41
CA PHE A 309 14.46 0.99 -12.28
C PHE A 309 15.00 0.94 -13.73
N GLU A 310 15.35 2.10 -14.29
CA GLU A 310 15.99 2.20 -15.60
C GLU A 310 17.35 1.49 -15.66
N THR A 311 18.09 1.47 -14.55
CA THR A 311 19.38 0.78 -14.46
C THR A 311 19.17 -0.74 -14.38
N ALA A 312 18.23 -1.21 -13.56
CA ALA A 312 17.98 -2.63 -13.33
C ALA A 312 17.42 -3.36 -14.56
N THR A 313 16.75 -2.63 -15.47
CA THR A 313 16.16 -3.17 -16.69
C THR A 313 17.17 -3.31 -17.84
N ARG A 314 18.44 -2.89 -17.67
CA ARG A 314 19.49 -3.01 -18.69
C ARG A 314 20.12 -4.42 -18.68
N PRO A 315 20.19 -5.12 -19.84
CA PRO A 315 20.74 -6.48 -19.93
C PRO A 315 22.18 -6.64 -19.41
N GLU A 316 22.99 -5.59 -19.52
CA GLU A 316 24.42 -5.60 -19.17
C GLU A 316 24.66 -5.66 -17.65
N ALA A 317 23.68 -5.23 -16.84
CA ALA A 317 23.85 -5.01 -15.40
C ALA A 317 24.10 -6.29 -14.58
N TRP A 318 23.56 -7.45 -15.00
CA TRP A 318 23.84 -8.73 -14.34
C TRP A 318 24.80 -9.61 -15.14
N ARG A 319 24.76 -9.53 -16.48
CA ARG A 319 25.58 -10.38 -17.34
C ARG A 319 27.07 -10.06 -17.23
N ALA A 320 27.44 -8.80 -16.96
CA ALA A 320 28.82 -8.42 -16.67
C ALA A 320 29.38 -9.03 -15.36
N ARG A 321 28.51 -9.58 -14.50
CA ARG A 321 28.90 -10.28 -13.26
C ARG A 321 29.04 -11.79 -13.45
N LEU A 322 28.71 -12.31 -14.62
CA LEU A 322 28.95 -13.71 -14.96
C LEU A 322 30.23 -13.79 -15.81
N PRO A 323 31.15 -14.71 -15.48
CA PRO A 323 32.39 -14.91 -16.23
C PRO A 323 32.15 -15.43 -17.65
#